data_AF-A0A545BAU5-F1
#
_entry.id   AF-A0A545BAU5-F1
#
_cell.length_a   1.000
_cell.length_b   1.000
_cell.length_c   1.000
_cell.angle_alpha   90.00
_cell.angle_beta   90.00
_cell.angle_gamma   90.00
#
_symmetry.space_group_name_H-M   'P 1'
#
loop_
_entity.id
_entity.type
_entity.pdbx_description
1 polymer ?
#
loop_
_entity_poly.entity_id
_entity_poly.type
_entity_poly.pdbx_seq_one_letter_code
_entity_poly.pdbx_strand_id
1 'polypeptide(L)'
;MVNVAMHAAFDEILESLVANSGVSRSVLASVLVRAMVVAPSDVVRADIAKGTMLGRPKALNPGAVSKAVAALLDDGLLSEEPLQPDNRRAGRPVKPLHLGSSSWALIGIKIVHSLSKPTALTGVVMTLGTDILGERDVDLPRDVTFETVAEHVAALVQTLTDELANDEADPGTVRRRILAVGIDVASHVENGRLIGATHMGLPVDEDYDLTTPLEELLGLPVVVDNDVNNLAVREMYRSKYTERDIALVAVFQDGVGGALILDGHVYRGGGGMAAEPGHQTVQISLGRSPQSTHELRGLSGFSAPCHCERAGHIDCYAVPARILAEVPEATSFAEAAKMAGRGKSGKLTRAGWSFMIGGQALGQGIASIINVVNPSRVVLILPSDLAPENAPAGAAAAEYLQAVEEAVTKYSFSSGAERARAGSDMLTIDVLDESEVRLAGATSAAVRAFDTFISHARGRDECSVDLGLAAVRSIA
;
A
#
# COMPACT_ATOMS: atom_id res chain seq x y z
N MET A 1 19.67 5.46 14.07
CA MET A 1 19.80 4.19 14.83
C MET A 1 18.71 3.28 14.30
N VAL A 2 19.05 2.09 13.81
CA VAL A 2 18.07 1.10 13.33
C VAL A 2 17.10 0.80 14.45
N ASN A 3 15.82 0.56 14.15
CA ASN A 3 14.79 0.33 15.16
C ASN A 3 15.06 -0.99 15.95
N VAL A 4 15.85 -0.91 17.02
CA VAL A 4 16.29 -2.07 17.82
C VAL A 4 15.13 -2.68 18.62
N ALA A 5 14.12 -1.88 18.99
CA ALA A 5 13.01 -2.30 19.83
C ALA A 5 12.01 -3.20 19.09
N MET A 6 11.60 -2.83 17.87
CA MET A 6 10.77 -3.69 17.00
C MET A 6 11.34 -5.11 16.86
N HIS A 7 12.64 -5.19 16.58
CA HIS A 7 13.30 -6.47 16.32
C HIS A 7 13.40 -7.32 17.57
N ALA A 8 13.60 -6.74 18.75
CA ALA A 8 13.66 -7.51 19.99
C ALA A 8 12.36 -8.29 20.24
N ALA A 9 11.20 -7.68 19.98
CA ALA A 9 9.90 -8.32 20.14
C ALA A 9 9.65 -9.42 19.08
N PHE A 10 10.04 -9.20 17.82
CA PHE A 10 9.99 -10.26 16.80
C PHE A 10 10.99 -11.39 17.08
N ASP A 11 12.19 -11.05 17.54
CA ASP A 11 13.24 -12.00 17.93
C ASP A 11 12.75 -12.92 19.04
N GLU A 12 12.06 -12.40 20.07
CA GLU A 12 11.53 -13.21 21.16
C GLU A 12 10.59 -14.31 20.66
N ILE A 13 9.66 -13.97 19.76
CA ILE A 13 8.74 -14.94 19.14
C ILE A 13 9.54 -15.96 18.29
N LEU A 14 10.45 -15.47 17.45
CA LEU A 14 11.21 -16.33 16.53
C LEU A 14 12.19 -17.25 17.26
N GLU A 15 12.83 -16.80 18.33
CA GLU A 15 13.75 -17.59 19.14
C GLU A 15 13.02 -18.69 19.89
N SER A 16 11.84 -18.39 20.44
CA SER A 16 10.95 -19.39 21.03
C SER A 16 10.58 -20.48 20.02
N LEU A 17 10.15 -20.08 18.81
CA LEU A 17 9.81 -21.02 17.73
C LEU A 17 11.00 -21.88 17.29
N VAL A 18 12.19 -21.29 17.17
CA VAL A 18 13.42 -22.01 16.83
C VAL A 18 13.80 -23.00 17.92
N ALA A 19 13.76 -22.59 19.18
CA ALA A 19 14.07 -23.44 20.33
C ALA A 19 13.13 -24.65 20.42
N ASN A 20 11.83 -24.44 20.21
CA ASN A 20 10.81 -25.48 20.30
C ASN A 20 10.83 -26.47 19.12
N SER A 21 11.12 -25.96 17.92
CA SER A 21 11.07 -26.78 16.70
C SER A 21 12.41 -27.45 16.33
N GLY A 22 13.53 -26.85 16.75
CA GLY A 22 14.87 -27.18 16.26
C GLY A 22 15.06 -26.91 14.77
N VAL A 23 14.22 -26.08 14.14
CA VAL A 23 14.39 -25.61 12.75
C VAL A 23 14.83 -24.16 12.72
N SER A 24 15.54 -23.77 11.66
CA SER A 24 16.02 -22.39 11.51
C SER A 24 14.89 -21.39 11.22
N ARG A 25 15.10 -20.11 11.59
CA ARG A 25 14.20 -18.99 11.26
C ARG A 25 13.80 -18.95 9.78
N SER A 26 14.76 -19.20 8.89
CA SER A 26 14.53 -19.24 7.44
C SER A 26 13.54 -20.32 6.99
N VAL A 27 13.45 -21.45 7.69
CA VAL A 27 12.49 -22.52 7.39
C VAL A 27 11.11 -22.14 7.90
N LEU A 28 11.01 -21.62 9.13
CA LEU A 28 9.76 -21.09 9.69
C LEU A 28 9.16 -20.02 8.77
N ALA A 29 9.98 -19.04 8.39
CA ALA A 29 9.57 -17.98 7.47
C ALA A 29 9.16 -18.51 6.10
N SER A 30 9.88 -19.51 5.56
CA SER A 30 9.51 -20.11 4.27
C SER A 30 8.18 -20.86 4.32
N VAL A 31 7.80 -21.43 5.47
CA VAL A 31 6.49 -22.03 5.68
C VAL A 31 5.41 -20.95 5.77
N LEU A 32 5.64 -19.90 6.56
CA LEU A 32 4.71 -18.76 6.68
C LEU A 32 4.46 -18.06 5.35
N VAL A 33 5.50 -17.77 4.56
CA VAL A 33 5.34 -17.20 3.20
C VAL A 33 4.44 -18.08 2.34
N ARG A 34 4.63 -19.41 2.37
CA ARG A 34 3.84 -20.32 1.52
C ARG A 34 2.38 -20.41 1.96
N ALA A 35 2.11 -20.27 3.26
CA ALA A 35 0.75 -20.14 3.78
C ALA A 35 0.14 -18.78 3.42
N MET A 36 0.90 -17.68 3.57
CA MET A 36 0.47 -16.33 3.21
C MET A 36 0.14 -16.18 1.73
N VAL A 37 0.91 -16.82 0.84
CA VAL A 37 0.69 -16.80 -0.61
C VAL A 37 -0.67 -17.41 -1.02
N VAL A 38 -1.15 -18.42 -0.29
CA VAL A 38 -2.43 -19.07 -0.63
C VAL A 38 -3.61 -18.48 0.12
N ALA A 39 -3.37 -17.73 1.19
CA ALA A 39 -4.40 -17.19 2.06
C ALA A 39 -5.39 -16.30 1.28
N PRO A 40 -6.69 -16.31 1.64
CA PRO A 40 -7.30 -17.03 2.76
C PRO A 40 -7.55 -18.53 2.48
N SER A 41 -7.16 -19.04 1.31
CA SER A 41 -7.33 -20.47 0.99
C SER A 41 -6.32 -21.34 1.74
N ASP A 42 -6.69 -22.59 1.95
CA ASP A 42 -5.88 -23.52 2.72
C ASP A 42 -4.76 -24.16 1.89
N VAL A 43 -3.70 -24.59 2.59
CA VAL A 43 -2.60 -25.34 1.98
C VAL A 43 -2.24 -26.57 2.80
N VAL A 44 -1.76 -27.61 2.12
CA VAL A 44 -1.37 -28.87 2.75
C VAL A 44 0.15 -28.93 2.89
N ARG A 45 0.64 -29.60 3.93
CA ARG A 45 2.09 -29.73 4.22
C ARG A 45 2.92 -30.18 3.01
N ALA A 46 2.37 -31.07 2.18
CA ALA A 46 3.06 -31.57 1.00
C ALA A 46 3.29 -30.48 -0.06
N ASP A 47 2.33 -29.59 -0.24
CA ASP A 47 2.42 -28.47 -1.17
C ASP A 47 3.32 -27.38 -0.61
N ILE A 48 3.25 -27.11 0.70
CA ILE A 48 4.26 -26.28 1.39
C ILE A 48 5.66 -26.85 1.18
N ALA A 49 5.88 -28.16 1.29
CA ALA A 49 7.21 -28.73 1.07
C ALA A 49 7.68 -28.57 -0.38
N LYS A 50 6.80 -28.79 -1.35
CA LYS A 50 7.13 -28.66 -2.79
C LYS A 50 7.28 -27.21 -3.25
N GLY A 51 6.53 -26.28 -2.66
CA GLY A 51 6.47 -24.89 -3.07
C GLY A 51 5.67 -24.66 -4.34
N THR A 52 4.65 -25.48 -4.61
CA THR A 52 3.87 -25.48 -5.86
C THR A 52 3.11 -24.18 -6.12
N MET A 53 2.81 -23.42 -5.06
CA MET A 53 2.18 -22.11 -5.13
C MET A 53 3.13 -20.99 -5.57
N LEU A 54 4.43 -21.20 -5.51
CA LEU A 54 5.42 -20.17 -5.83
C LEU A 54 5.72 -20.17 -7.32
N GLY A 55 5.86 -18.99 -7.93
CA GLY A 55 6.27 -18.89 -9.34
C GLY A 55 7.63 -19.53 -9.67
N ARG A 56 8.49 -19.74 -8.66
CA ARG A 56 9.72 -20.54 -8.76
C ARG A 56 9.79 -21.50 -7.57
N PRO A 57 9.25 -22.73 -7.70
CA PRO A 57 9.22 -23.69 -6.60
C PRO A 57 10.64 -24.04 -6.14
N LYS A 58 10.90 -23.91 -4.84
CA LYS A 58 12.09 -24.45 -4.17
C LYS A 58 11.64 -25.46 -3.13
N ALA A 59 12.01 -26.73 -3.30
CA ALA A 59 11.63 -27.75 -2.33
C ALA A 59 12.29 -27.50 -0.97
N LEU A 60 11.52 -27.71 0.10
CA LEU A 60 12.00 -27.78 1.48
C LEU A 60 12.04 -29.24 1.92
N ASN A 61 12.90 -29.54 2.89
CA ASN A 61 12.93 -30.87 3.49
C ASN A 61 11.58 -31.15 4.19
N PRO A 62 10.85 -32.23 3.84
CA PRO A 62 9.53 -32.51 4.42
C PRO A 62 9.55 -32.67 5.95
N GLY A 63 10.60 -33.26 6.51
CA GLY A 63 10.76 -33.39 7.96
C GLY A 63 10.96 -32.05 8.66
N ALA A 64 11.70 -31.13 8.04
CA ALA A 64 11.83 -29.76 8.54
C ALA A 64 10.51 -28.99 8.45
N VAL A 65 9.75 -29.16 7.36
CA VAL A 65 8.41 -28.58 7.22
C VAL A 65 7.46 -29.11 8.29
N SER A 66 7.47 -30.42 8.58
CA SER A 66 6.64 -31.00 9.64
C SER A 66 6.95 -30.40 11.02
N LYS A 67 8.23 -30.23 11.36
CA LYS A 67 8.65 -29.60 12.63
C LYS A 67 8.27 -28.12 12.70
N ALA A 68 8.49 -27.38 11.61
CA ALA A 68 8.12 -25.98 11.50
C ALA A 68 6.60 -25.78 11.65
N VAL A 69 5.80 -26.56 10.92
CA VAL A 69 4.33 -26.50 11.01
C VAL A 69 3.86 -26.85 12.42
N ALA A 70 4.44 -27.85 13.08
CA ALA A 70 4.07 -28.18 14.46
C ALA A 70 4.27 -26.99 15.40
N ALA A 71 5.45 -26.35 15.37
CA ALA A 71 5.71 -25.19 16.21
C ALA A 71 4.85 -23.98 15.87
N LEU A 72 4.57 -23.74 14.58
CA LEU A 72 3.68 -22.64 14.15
C LEU A 72 2.22 -22.90 14.54
N LEU A 73 1.77 -24.15 14.58
CA LEU A 73 0.45 -24.53 15.10
C LEU A 73 0.39 -24.32 16.62
N ASP A 74 1.43 -24.74 17.34
CA ASP A 74 1.49 -24.62 18.81
C ASP A 74 1.50 -23.16 19.27
N ASP A 75 2.15 -22.25 18.52
CA ASP A 75 2.13 -20.82 18.81
C ASP A 75 0.93 -20.07 18.18
N GLY A 76 0.13 -20.74 17.35
CA GLY A 76 -1.07 -20.16 16.73
C GLY A 76 -0.82 -19.26 15.51
N LEU A 77 0.39 -19.27 14.95
CA LEU A 77 0.70 -18.61 13.68
C LEU A 77 0.16 -19.37 12.46
N LEU A 78 -0.18 -20.64 12.63
CA LEU A 78 -0.98 -21.45 11.71
C LEU A 78 -2.12 -22.13 12.49
N SER A 79 -3.14 -22.59 11.78
CA SER A 79 -4.18 -23.48 12.32
C SER A 79 -4.47 -24.65 11.38
N GLU A 80 -5.05 -25.74 11.91
CA GLU A 80 -5.58 -26.86 11.14
C GLU A 80 -7.12 -26.89 11.28
N GLU A 81 -7.86 -26.68 10.19
CA GLU A 81 -9.30 -26.95 10.18
C GLU A 81 -9.60 -28.27 9.43
N PRO A 82 -10.69 -28.99 9.76
CA PRO A 82 -11.15 -30.11 8.96
C PRO A 82 -11.62 -29.63 7.57
N LEU A 83 -11.24 -30.33 6.49
CA LEU A 83 -11.76 -30.05 5.14
C LEU A 83 -13.29 -29.94 5.15
N GLN A 84 -13.82 -28.90 4.47
CA GLN A 84 -15.24 -28.84 4.17
C GLN A 84 -15.69 -30.14 3.44
N PRO A 85 -16.89 -30.68 3.76
CA PRO A 85 -17.30 -32.02 3.34
C PRO A 85 -17.25 -32.30 1.83
N ASP A 86 -17.38 -31.28 0.98
CA ASP A 86 -17.50 -31.40 -0.48
C ASP A 86 -16.18 -31.72 -1.22
N ASN A 87 -15.02 -31.64 -0.55
CA ASN A 87 -13.71 -31.92 -1.16
C ASN A 87 -13.07 -33.25 -0.74
N ARG A 88 -13.89 -34.25 -0.37
CA ARG A 88 -13.42 -35.61 -0.06
C ARG A 88 -12.92 -36.33 -1.32
N ARG A 89 -11.66 -36.08 -1.72
CA ARG A 89 -10.91 -37.04 -2.54
C ARG A 89 -10.66 -38.30 -1.73
N ALA A 90 -10.91 -39.48 -2.31
CA ALA A 90 -10.57 -40.76 -1.70
C ALA A 90 -9.06 -40.83 -1.46
N GLY A 91 -8.64 -40.84 -0.19
CA GLY A 91 -7.23 -40.81 0.21
C GLY A 91 -7.06 -40.60 1.72
N ARG A 92 -5.81 -40.63 2.20
CA ARG A 92 -5.45 -40.33 3.60
C ARG A 92 -6.04 -38.96 3.99
N PRO A 93 -6.69 -38.82 5.16
CA PRO A 93 -7.27 -37.54 5.58
C PRO A 93 -6.22 -36.43 5.50
N VAL A 94 -6.46 -35.46 4.64
CA VAL A 94 -5.60 -34.30 4.49
C VAL A 94 -6.13 -33.23 5.43
N LYS A 95 -5.28 -32.76 6.34
CA LYS A 95 -5.59 -31.62 7.21
C LYS A 95 -5.04 -30.35 6.57
N PRO A 96 -5.88 -29.49 5.99
CA PRO A 96 -5.47 -28.21 5.47
C PRO A 96 -4.94 -27.32 6.59
N LEU A 97 -4.02 -26.42 6.22
CA LEU A 97 -3.44 -25.41 7.09
C LEU A 97 -3.95 -24.05 6.66
N HIS A 98 -4.31 -23.22 7.64
CA HIS A 98 -4.70 -21.83 7.45
C HIS A 98 -3.69 -20.91 8.13
N LEU A 99 -3.63 -19.67 7.66
CA LEU A 99 -2.78 -18.65 8.23
C LEU A 99 -3.42 -18.10 9.51
N GLY A 100 -2.68 -18.18 10.62
CA GLY A 100 -3.15 -17.79 11.95
C GLY A 100 -4.17 -18.75 12.57
N SER A 101 -4.42 -18.51 13.85
CA SER A 101 -5.47 -19.11 14.67
C SER A 101 -6.25 -18.02 15.40
N SER A 102 -7.05 -18.38 16.40
CA SER A 102 -7.62 -17.43 17.36
C SER A 102 -6.61 -16.88 18.39
N SER A 103 -5.29 -17.03 18.19
CA SER A 103 -4.26 -16.59 19.15
C SER A 103 -3.57 -15.27 18.79
N TRP A 104 -3.63 -14.86 17.51
CA TRP A 104 -2.96 -13.66 17.02
C TRP A 104 -3.90 -12.76 16.23
N ALA A 105 -3.69 -11.45 16.36
CA ALA A 105 -4.30 -10.42 15.53
C ALA A 105 -3.24 -9.41 15.05
N LEU A 106 -3.57 -8.68 14.00
CA LEU A 106 -2.82 -7.55 13.47
C LEU A 106 -3.68 -6.30 13.62
N ILE A 107 -3.06 -5.16 13.88
CA ILE A 107 -3.73 -3.87 13.82
C ILE A 107 -3.12 -3.07 12.68
N GLY A 108 -3.98 -2.40 11.92
CA GLY A 108 -3.58 -1.50 10.85
C GLY A 108 -4.25 -0.15 11.02
N ILE A 109 -3.49 0.93 10.91
CA ILE A 109 -3.97 2.29 11.07
C ILE A 109 -3.64 3.08 9.82
N LYS A 110 -4.62 3.75 9.23
CA LYS A 110 -4.41 4.80 8.24
C LYS A 110 -4.50 6.16 8.89
N ILE A 111 -3.47 6.98 8.68
CA ILE A 111 -3.50 8.40 8.98
C ILE A 111 -4.06 9.13 7.76
N VAL A 112 -5.29 9.62 7.86
CA VAL A 112 -5.92 10.41 6.82
C VAL A 112 -5.44 11.85 6.93
N HIS A 113 -5.05 12.45 5.81
CA HIS A 113 -4.57 13.81 5.74
C HIS A 113 -5.31 14.61 4.68
N SER A 114 -5.39 15.92 4.89
CA SER A 114 -5.90 16.88 3.91
C SER A 114 -5.13 18.18 4.04
N LEU A 115 -4.72 18.78 2.93
CA LEU A 115 -4.00 20.07 2.91
C LEU A 115 -2.83 20.14 3.92
N SER A 116 -2.06 19.05 3.97
CA SER A 116 -0.90 18.91 4.83
C SER A 116 -1.14 18.81 6.34
N LYS A 117 -2.32 18.32 6.75
CA LYS A 117 -2.62 18.06 8.16
C LYS A 117 -3.33 16.71 8.33
N PRO A 118 -3.06 15.96 9.42
CA PRO A 118 -3.89 14.84 9.81
C PRO A 118 -5.31 15.33 10.10
N THR A 119 -6.32 14.60 9.64
CA THR A 119 -7.72 14.96 9.85
C THR A 119 -8.53 13.84 10.48
N ALA A 120 -8.14 12.60 10.26
CA ALA A 120 -8.81 11.44 10.82
C ALA A 120 -7.86 10.24 10.88
N LEU A 121 -8.25 9.22 11.63
CA LEU A 121 -7.64 7.91 11.66
C LEU A 121 -8.70 6.86 11.29
N THR A 122 -8.32 5.91 10.46
CA THR A 122 -9.09 4.68 10.22
C THR A 122 -8.28 3.52 10.75
N GLY A 123 -8.82 2.78 11.71
CA GLY A 123 -8.16 1.65 12.34
C GLY A 123 -8.91 0.34 12.13
N VAL A 124 -8.17 -0.72 11.84
CA VAL A 124 -8.70 -2.08 11.73
C VAL A 124 -7.93 -3.02 12.63
N VAL A 125 -8.63 -4.00 13.21
CA VAL A 125 -8.03 -5.18 13.83
C VAL A 125 -8.47 -6.40 13.05
N MET A 126 -7.52 -7.26 12.68
CA MET A 126 -7.76 -8.39 11.78
C MET A 126 -6.98 -9.65 12.15
N THR A 127 -7.44 -10.80 11.68
CA THR A 127 -6.70 -12.06 11.78
C THR A 127 -5.46 -12.04 10.87
N LEU A 128 -4.51 -12.95 11.08
CA LEU A 128 -3.40 -13.14 10.13
C LEU A 128 -3.91 -13.56 8.74
N GLY A 129 -5.06 -14.22 8.69
CA GLY A 129 -5.78 -14.62 7.46
C GLY A 129 -6.53 -13.48 6.77
N THR A 130 -6.44 -12.24 7.27
CA THR A 130 -7.04 -11.01 6.73
C THR A 130 -8.53 -10.79 6.99
N ASP A 131 -9.14 -11.57 7.88
CA ASP A 131 -10.52 -11.33 8.32
C ASP A 131 -10.56 -10.14 9.29
N ILE A 132 -11.39 -9.14 9.00
CA ILE A 132 -11.59 -7.97 9.87
C ILE A 132 -12.43 -8.40 11.07
N LEU A 133 -11.88 -8.17 12.26
CA LEU A 133 -12.52 -8.42 13.55
C LEU A 133 -13.17 -7.15 14.11
N GLY A 134 -12.64 -5.98 13.76
CA GLY A 134 -13.17 -4.69 14.18
C GLY A 134 -12.60 -3.54 13.35
N GLU A 135 -13.37 -2.48 13.23
CA GLU A 135 -13.04 -1.27 12.46
C GLU A 135 -13.54 -0.03 13.19
N ARG A 136 -12.74 1.04 13.20
CA ARG A 136 -13.08 2.32 13.81
C ARG A 136 -12.53 3.48 12.99
N ASP A 137 -13.38 4.49 12.81
CA ASP A 137 -12.99 5.80 12.30
C ASP A 137 -13.03 6.83 13.43
N VAL A 138 -11.98 7.66 13.49
CA VAL A 138 -11.84 8.73 14.50
C VAL A 138 -11.44 10.01 13.82
N ASP A 139 -12.28 11.04 13.92
CA ASP A 139 -11.90 12.40 13.51
C ASP A 139 -10.88 12.97 14.51
N LEU A 140 -9.82 13.59 13.98
CA LEU A 140 -8.79 14.22 14.79
C LEU A 140 -9.16 15.69 15.13
N PRO A 141 -8.73 16.19 16.30
CA PRO A 141 -8.84 17.60 16.63
C PRO A 141 -8.18 18.50 15.57
N ARG A 142 -8.71 19.72 15.39
CA ARG A 142 -8.19 20.67 14.38
C ARG A 142 -6.76 21.15 14.64
N ASP A 143 -6.33 21.08 15.88
CA ASP A 143 -5.02 21.46 16.38
C ASP A 143 -4.05 20.27 16.51
N VAL A 144 -4.44 19.08 16.02
CA VAL A 144 -3.54 17.93 15.95
C VAL A 144 -2.30 18.27 15.12
N THR A 145 -1.15 17.77 15.56
CA THR A 145 0.12 17.88 14.85
C THR A 145 0.75 16.50 14.69
N PHE A 146 1.82 16.38 13.92
CA PHE A 146 2.50 15.08 13.78
C PHE A 146 3.20 14.65 15.08
N GLU A 147 3.55 15.60 15.94
CA GLU A 147 4.07 15.33 17.28
C GLU A 147 3.00 14.71 18.18
N THR A 148 1.73 15.11 18.04
CA THR A 148 0.63 14.58 18.86
C THR A 148 -0.13 13.44 18.20
N VAL A 149 0.06 13.20 16.90
CA VAL A 149 -0.64 12.13 16.16
C VAL A 149 -0.34 10.75 16.74
N ALA A 150 0.87 10.53 17.27
CA ALA A 150 1.25 9.27 17.88
C ALA A 150 0.37 8.91 19.08
N GLU A 151 0.00 9.90 19.90
CA GLU A 151 -0.89 9.72 21.06
C GLU A 151 -2.30 9.31 20.61
N HIS A 152 -2.81 9.94 19.55
CA HIS A 152 -4.12 9.60 18.99
C HIS A 152 -4.16 8.22 18.34
N VAL A 153 -3.09 7.87 17.61
CA VAL A 153 -2.92 6.52 17.06
C VAL A 153 -2.85 5.50 18.19
N ALA A 154 -2.08 5.76 19.24
CA ALA A 154 -1.98 4.86 20.39
C ALA A 154 -3.33 4.68 21.09
N ALA A 155 -4.11 5.75 21.28
CA ALA A 155 -5.44 5.69 21.85
C ALA A 155 -6.42 4.86 20.99
N LEU A 156 -6.34 4.97 19.67
CA LEU A 156 -7.16 4.15 18.75
C LEU A 156 -6.76 2.67 18.82
N VAL A 157 -5.45 2.37 18.84
CA VAL A 157 -4.95 0.99 19.01
C VAL A 157 -5.42 0.38 20.34
N GLN A 158 -5.37 1.14 21.43
CA GLN A 158 -5.88 0.72 22.73
C GLN A 158 -7.38 0.43 22.67
N THR A 159 -8.16 1.32 22.03
CA THR A 159 -9.61 1.15 21.85
C THR A 159 -9.93 -0.15 21.09
N LEU A 160 -9.27 -0.39 19.96
CA LEU A 160 -9.46 -1.62 19.17
C LEU A 160 -9.07 -2.88 19.96
N THR A 161 -8.02 -2.79 20.78
CA THR A 161 -7.55 -3.90 21.63
C THR A 161 -8.54 -4.20 22.75
N ASP A 162 -9.08 -3.17 23.40
CA ASP A 162 -10.06 -3.31 24.48
C ASP A 162 -11.38 -3.88 23.96
N GLU A 163 -11.85 -3.40 22.79
CA GLU A 163 -13.04 -3.93 22.12
C GLU A 163 -12.87 -5.40 21.77
N LEU A 164 -11.73 -5.78 21.17
CA LEU A 164 -11.41 -7.19 20.90
C LEU A 164 -11.41 -8.02 22.18
N ALA A 165 -10.80 -7.53 23.26
CA ALA A 165 -10.74 -8.24 24.54
C ALA A 165 -12.12 -8.40 25.20
N ASN A 166 -13.05 -7.47 24.97
CA ASN A 166 -14.42 -7.52 25.45
C ASN A 166 -15.27 -8.52 24.65
N ASP A 167 -15.13 -8.55 23.33
CA ASP A 167 -15.79 -9.54 22.47
C ASP A 167 -15.30 -10.97 22.79
N GLU A 168 -14.06 -11.09 23.26
CA GLU A 168 -13.44 -12.34 23.69
C GLU A 168 -13.63 -12.63 25.20
N ALA A 169 -14.52 -11.92 25.89
CA ALA A 169 -14.73 -12.10 27.34
C ALA A 169 -15.44 -13.41 27.73
N ASP A 170 -16.04 -14.12 26.76
CA ASP A 170 -16.74 -15.38 27.00
C ASP A 170 -15.81 -16.48 27.53
N PRO A 171 -16.20 -17.20 28.61
CA PRO A 171 -15.42 -18.30 29.16
C PRO A 171 -15.16 -19.40 28.12
N GLY A 172 -13.89 -19.61 27.77
CA GLY A 172 -13.45 -20.60 26.79
C GLY A 172 -12.90 -20.01 25.48
N THR A 173 -13.06 -18.70 25.28
CA THR A 173 -12.42 -17.99 24.15
C THR A 173 -10.94 -17.76 24.44
N VAL A 174 -10.09 -18.09 23.48
CA VAL A 174 -8.65 -17.78 23.54
C VAL A 174 -8.49 -16.30 23.24
N ARG A 175 -7.91 -15.54 24.18
CA ARG A 175 -7.62 -14.12 23.95
C ARG A 175 -6.52 -13.97 22.90
N ARG A 176 -6.78 -13.14 21.89
CA ARG A 176 -5.79 -12.82 20.86
C ARG A 176 -4.72 -11.89 21.40
N ARG A 177 -3.48 -12.17 21.04
CA ARG A 177 -2.34 -11.26 21.20
C ARG A 177 -2.18 -10.42 19.93
N ILE A 178 -1.78 -9.17 20.07
CA ILE A 178 -1.43 -8.35 18.90
C ILE A 178 0.01 -8.69 18.48
N LEU A 179 0.20 -9.12 17.24
CA LEU A 179 1.52 -9.47 16.71
C LEU A 179 2.33 -8.22 16.37
N ALA A 180 1.69 -7.25 15.71
CA ALA A 180 2.30 -5.99 15.31
C ALA A 180 1.22 -4.97 14.92
N VAL A 181 1.61 -3.70 14.88
CA VAL A 181 0.80 -2.59 14.37
C VAL A 181 1.42 -2.04 13.09
N GLY A 182 0.65 -1.95 12.02
CA GLY A 182 1.05 -1.29 10.78
C GLY A 182 0.46 0.11 10.67
N ILE A 183 1.24 1.07 10.18
CA ILE A 183 0.83 2.44 9.94
C ILE A 183 0.95 2.78 8.45
N ASP A 184 -0.15 3.26 7.88
CA ASP A 184 -0.27 3.83 6.54
C ASP A 184 -0.26 5.35 6.63
N VAL A 185 0.75 5.97 6.00
CA VAL A 185 0.96 7.41 6.04
C VAL A 185 1.35 7.94 4.67
N ALA A 186 0.76 9.07 4.28
CA ALA A 186 1.10 9.78 3.05
C ALA A 186 2.39 10.60 3.21
N SER A 187 3.52 9.91 3.27
CA SER A 187 4.85 10.50 3.35
C SER A 187 5.87 9.56 2.72
N HIS A 188 7.02 10.11 2.35
CA HIS A 188 8.22 9.29 2.15
C HIS A 188 8.61 8.67 3.49
N VAL A 189 8.94 7.38 3.48
CA VAL A 189 9.31 6.64 4.69
C VAL A 189 10.62 5.89 4.45
N GLU A 190 11.60 6.15 5.32
CA GLU A 190 12.86 5.41 5.35
C GLU A 190 13.08 4.87 6.76
N ASN A 191 13.16 3.55 6.92
CA ASN A 191 13.39 2.88 8.20
C ASN A 191 12.44 3.34 9.33
N GLY A 192 11.16 3.55 9.00
CA GLY A 192 10.14 4.00 9.95
C GLY A 192 10.14 5.50 10.27
N ARG A 193 11.01 6.28 9.62
CA ARG A 193 11.06 7.74 9.73
C ARG A 193 10.38 8.38 8.53
N LEU A 194 9.59 9.42 8.78
CA LEU A 194 9.01 10.26 7.74
C LEU A 194 10.08 11.21 7.23
N ILE A 195 10.35 11.19 5.92
CA ILE A 195 11.41 11.97 5.28
C ILE A 195 10.81 13.21 4.60
N GLY A 196 11.32 14.40 4.93
CA GLY A 196 10.95 15.66 4.25
C GLY A 196 9.44 15.85 4.05
N ALA A 197 8.65 15.56 5.09
CA ALA A 197 7.20 15.37 5.02
C ALA A 197 6.42 16.70 4.92
N THR A 198 6.73 17.51 3.91
CA THR A 198 6.08 18.80 3.64
C THR A 198 4.57 18.68 3.42
N HIS A 199 4.13 17.57 2.80
CA HIS A 199 2.72 17.19 2.63
C HIS A 199 2.00 16.84 3.94
N MET A 200 2.71 16.92 5.05
CA MET A 200 2.27 16.64 6.41
C MET A 200 2.51 17.86 7.30
N GLY A 201 2.86 19.02 6.73
CA GLY A 201 3.05 20.26 7.46
C GLY A 201 4.34 20.30 8.27
N LEU A 202 5.21 19.30 8.11
CA LEU A 202 6.56 19.29 8.68
C LEU A 202 7.50 20.15 7.83
N PRO A 203 8.51 20.79 8.44
CA PRO A 203 9.54 21.51 7.69
C PRO A 203 10.24 20.60 6.68
N VAL A 204 10.56 21.14 5.50
CA VAL A 204 11.20 20.36 4.40
C VAL A 204 12.54 19.75 4.79
N ASP A 205 13.23 20.34 5.76
CA ASP A 205 14.55 19.94 6.24
C ASP A 205 14.49 19.07 7.52
N GLU A 206 13.30 18.63 7.93
CA GLU A 206 13.11 17.85 9.16
C GLU A 206 12.48 16.47 8.89
N ASP A 207 13.16 15.44 9.39
CA ASP A 207 12.67 14.06 9.41
C ASP A 207 12.00 13.77 10.77
N TYR A 208 10.84 13.12 10.74
CA TYR A 208 10.08 12.80 11.95
C TYR A 208 10.08 11.30 12.25
N ASP A 209 10.37 10.94 13.49
CA ASP A 209 10.30 9.54 13.96
C ASP A 209 8.92 9.24 14.53
N LEU A 210 8.08 8.58 13.74
CA LEU A 210 6.76 8.16 14.19
C LEU A 210 6.80 6.78 14.87
N THR A 211 7.81 5.96 14.56
CA THR A 211 7.84 4.56 15.00
C THR A 211 8.19 4.47 16.47
N THR A 212 9.30 5.09 16.91
CA THR A 212 9.76 4.97 18.31
C THR A 212 8.73 5.43 19.33
N PRO A 213 8.08 6.61 19.20
CA PRO A 213 7.05 7.04 20.16
C PRO A 213 5.87 6.06 20.24
N LEU A 214 5.45 5.50 19.09
CA LEU A 214 4.36 4.52 19.07
C LEU A 214 4.76 3.21 19.76
N GLU A 215 5.97 2.72 19.53
CA GLU A 215 6.46 1.51 20.23
C GLU A 215 6.55 1.71 21.73
N GLU A 216 7.00 2.90 22.18
CA GLU A 216 7.05 3.24 23.61
C GLU A 216 5.65 3.32 24.24
N LEU A 217 4.68 3.91 23.53
CA LEU A 217 3.30 4.05 24.00
C LEU A 217 2.54 2.71 24.01
N LEU A 218 2.83 1.83 23.05
CA LEU A 218 2.08 0.60 22.82
C LEU A 218 2.73 -0.64 23.43
N GLY A 219 4.05 -0.65 23.57
CA GLY A 219 4.80 -1.86 23.91
C GLY A 219 4.68 -2.96 22.84
N LEU A 220 4.38 -2.60 21.60
CA LEU A 220 4.17 -3.49 20.46
C LEU A 220 5.10 -3.12 19.31
N PRO A 221 5.49 -4.08 18.44
CA PRO A 221 6.19 -3.77 17.19
C PRO A 221 5.36 -2.86 16.30
N VAL A 222 5.97 -1.78 15.79
CA VAL A 222 5.29 -0.83 14.88
C VAL A 222 6.02 -0.75 13.54
N VAL A 223 5.28 -0.90 12.45
CA VAL A 223 5.79 -0.78 11.09
C VAL A 223 5.10 0.40 10.42
N VAL A 224 5.86 1.46 10.13
CA VAL A 224 5.39 2.61 9.36
C VAL A 224 5.84 2.46 7.92
N ASP A 225 4.94 2.66 6.95
CA ASP A 225 5.28 2.66 5.52
C ASP A 225 4.41 3.68 4.76
N ASN A 226 4.88 4.03 3.58
CA ASN A 226 4.17 4.88 2.64
C ASN A 226 2.85 4.21 2.20
N ASP A 227 1.82 5.03 1.97
CA ASP A 227 0.48 4.59 1.57
C ASP A 227 0.45 3.78 0.27
N VAL A 228 1.16 4.19 -0.77
CA VAL A 228 1.20 3.45 -2.04
C VAL A 228 2.07 2.19 -1.91
N ASN A 229 3.11 2.18 -1.07
CA ASN A 229 3.83 0.96 -0.73
C ASN A 229 2.94 -0.06 -0.02
N ASN A 230 2.08 0.38 0.89
CA ASN A 230 1.09 -0.48 1.53
C ASN A 230 0.09 -1.02 0.51
N LEU A 231 -0.44 -0.18 -0.37
CA LEU A 231 -1.31 -0.62 -1.47
C LEU A 231 -0.60 -1.64 -2.39
N ALA A 232 0.71 -1.52 -2.59
CA ALA A 232 1.51 -2.52 -3.31
C ALA A 232 1.55 -3.88 -2.59
N VAL A 233 1.68 -3.90 -1.25
CA VAL A 233 1.58 -5.13 -0.46
C VAL A 233 0.20 -5.78 -0.62
N ARG A 234 -0.88 -4.98 -0.61
CA ARG A 234 -2.23 -5.46 -0.92
C ARG A 234 -2.32 -6.07 -2.31
N GLU A 235 -1.70 -5.46 -3.32
CA GLU A 235 -1.69 -6.01 -4.68
C GLU A 235 -0.88 -7.30 -4.81
N MET A 236 0.24 -7.41 -4.09
CA MET A 236 1.00 -8.66 -3.98
C MET A 236 0.13 -9.78 -3.38
N TYR A 237 -0.65 -9.45 -2.35
CA TYR A 237 -1.58 -10.39 -1.73
C TYR A 237 -2.73 -10.80 -2.68
N ARG A 238 -3.37 -9.83 -3.36
CA ARG A 238 -4.44 -10.07 -4.36
C ARG A 238 -3.97 -10.97 -5.51
N SER A 239 -2.76 -10.72 -6.01
CA SER A 239 -2.14 -11.52 -7.08
C SER A 239 -1.54 -12.85 -6.59
N LYS A 240 -1.65 -13.15 -5.29
CA LYS A 240 -1.04 -14.33 -4.65
C LYS A 240 0.46 -14.44 -4.95
N TYR A 241 1.15 -13.30 -5.08
CA TYR A 241 2.57 -13.22 -5.38
C TYR A 241 2.98 -13.97 -6.66
N THR A 242 2.03 -14.20 -7.57
CA THR A 242 2.27 -14.90 -8.86
C THR A 242 2.90 -13.97 -9.88
N GLU A 243 2.57 -12.69 -9.80
CA GLU A 243 3.21 -11.59 -10.52
C GLU A 243 4.34 -11.00 -9.69
N ARG A 244 5.46 -10.67 -10.34
CA ARG A 244 6.69 -10.24 -9.65
C ARG A 244 7.09 -8.81 -9.93
N ASP A 245 6.72 -8.29 -11.09
CA ASP A 245 7.18 -7.01 -11.59
C ASP A 245 5.97 -6.13 -11.92
N ILE A 246 5.45 -5.43 -10.91
CA ILE A 246 4.23 -4.62 -11.03
C ILE A 246 4.59 -3.17 -10.70
N ALA A 247 4.04 -2.23 -11.46
CA ALA A 247 4.04 -0.83 -11.06
C ALA A 247 2.64 -0.44 -10.56
N LEU A 248 2.57 0.24 -9.42
CA LEU A 248 1.35 0.87 -8.96
C LEU A 248 1.47 2.37 -9.13
N VAL A 249 0.39 3.01 -9.58
CA VAL A 249 0.23 4.45 -9.60
C VAL A 249 -1.12 4.76 -8.97
N ALA A 250 -1.14 5.55 -7.92
CA ALA A 250 -2.35 5.90 -7.19
C ALA A 250 -2.57 7.42 -7.25
N VAL A 251 -3.74 7.83 -7.73
CA VAL A 251 -4.15 9.24 -7.71
C VAL A 251 -4.96 9.47 -6.45
N PHE A 252 -4.50 10.38 -5.60
CA PHE A 252 -5.23 10.88 -4.44
C PHE A 252 -5.70 12.30 -4.70
N GLN A 253 -6.37 12.90 -3.71
CA GLN A 253 -6.95 14.23 -3.83
C GLN A 253 -5.91 15.32 -4.19
N ASP A 254 -4.76 15.26 -3.53
CA ASP A 254 -3.73 16.30 -3.56
C ASP A 254 -2.39 15.84 -4.16
N GLY A 255 -2.25 14.56 -4.52
CA GLY A 255 -0.99 13.99 -5.02
C GLY A 255 -1.16 12.69 -5.80
N VAL A 256 -0.16 12.35 -6.63
CA VAL A 256 -0.03 11.06 -7.31
C VAL A 256 1.15 10.31 -6.73
N GLY A 257 0.87 9.23 -6.01
CA GLY A 257 1.90 8.34 -5.48
C GLY A 257 2.17 7.15 -6.41
N GLY A 258 3.28 6.46 -6.18
CA GLY A 258 3.63 5.27 -6.92
C GLY A 258 4.36 4.25 -6.05
N ALA A 259 4.34 3.00 -6.49
CA ALA A 259 5.13 1.95 -5.89
C ALA A 259 5.60 0.97 -6.96
N LEU A 260 6.73 0.32 -6.71
CA LEU A 260 7.25 -0.73 -7.58
C LEU A 260 7.34 -2.02 -6.80
N ILE A 261 6.79 -3.08 -7.35
CA ILE A 261 7.05 -4.45 -6.92
C ILE A 261 8.04 -5.00 -7.94
N LEU A 262 9.24 -5.38 -7.50
CA LEU A 262 10.28 -5.98 -8.33
C LEU A 262 10.70 -7.31 -7.71
N ASP A 263 10.78 -8.35 -8.53
CA ASP A 263 11.07 -9.71 -8.06
C ASP A 263 10.13 -10.22 -6.95
N GLY A 264 8.91 -9.68 -6.88
CA GLY A 264 7.90 -10.00 -5.86
C GLY A 264 8.15 -9.33 -4.51
N HIS A 265 8.87 -8.21 -4.49
CA HIS A 265 9.14 -7.40 -3.31
C HIS A 265 8.89 -5.92 -3.60
N VAL A 266 8.31 -5.18 -2.65
CA VAL A 266 8.21 -3.72 -2.75
C VAL A 266 9.62 -3.13 -2.79
N TYR A 267 9.93 -2.39 -3.84
CA TYR A 267 11.19 -1.71 -4.06
C TYR A 267 11.11 -0.27 -3.58
N ARG A 268 11.84 0.05 -2.50
CA ARG A 268 11.85 1.37 -1.84
C ARG A 268 12.95 2.32 -2.31
N GLY A 269 13.91 1.81 -3.09
CA GLY A 269 15.08 2.58 -3.51
C GLY A 269 16.09 2.77 -2.40
N GLY A 270 17.18 3.48 -2.69
CA GLY A 270 18.31 3.66 -1.76
C GLY A 270 18.07 4.64 -0.60
N GLY A 271 16.88 5.24 -0.53
CA GLY A 271 16.51 6.25 0.47
C GLY A 271 15.01 6.34 0.74
N GLY A 272 14.25 5.25 0.53
CA GLY A 272 12.80 5.21 0.78
C GLY A 272 11.90 5.98 -0.20
N MET A 273 12.45 6.62 -1.23
CA MET A 273 11.74 7.51 -2.17
C MET A 273 11.67 6.94 -3.60
N ALA A 274 11.65 5.62 -3.77
CA ALA A 274 11.45 5.05 -5.10
C ALA A 274 10.02 5.30 -5.60
N ALA A 275 9.89 5.45 -6.93
CA ALA A 275 8.61 5.47 -7.62
C ALA A 275 7.69 6.64 -7.24
N GLU A 276 8.19 7.87 -7.41
CA GLU A 276 7.46 9.12 -7.18
C GLU A 276 6.92 9.73 -8.50
N PRO A 277 5.86 9.17 -9.14
CA PRO A 277 5.33 9.68 -10.39
C PRO A 277 4.78 11.10 -10.27
N GLY A 278 4.19 11.47 -9.13
CA GLY A 278 3.67 12.82 -8.90
C GLY A 278 4.70 13.91 -9.13
N HIS A 279 5.98 13.61 -8.86
CA HIS A 279 7.13 14.48 -9.04
C HIS A 279 7.83 14.38 -10.40
N GLN A 280 7.34 13.54 -11.31
CA GLN A 280 7.91 13.47 -12.66
C GLN A 280 7.56 14.74 -13.43
N THR A 281 8.57 15.37 -14.03
CA THR A 281 8.34 16.51 -14.91
C THR A 281 7.76 16.04 -16.24
N VAL A 282 6.63 16.62 -16.64
CA VAL A 282 5.94 16.32 -17.89
C VAL A 282 5.84 17.54 -18.77
N GLN A 283 5.82 17.33 -20.09
CA GLN A 283 5.65 18.42 -21.05
C GLN A 283 4.19 18.46 -21.49
N ILE A 284 3.46 19.43 -20.93
CA ILE A 284 2.03 19.62 -21.21
C ILE A 284 1.82 20.90 -22.03
N SER A 285 1.27 20.72 -23.24
CA SER A 285 0.78 21.83 -24.04
C SER A 285 -0.64 22.16 -23.62
N LEU A 286 -0.80 23.18 -22.77
CA LEU A 286 -2.10 23.57 -22.23
C LEU A 286 -3.10 23.99 -23.31
N GLY A 287 -2.67 24.64 -24.39
CA GLY A 287 -3.54 25.04 -25.52
C GLY A 287 -4.67 26.03 -25.18
N ARG A 288 -4.87 26.34 -23.90
CA ARG A 288 -5.73 27.38 -23.32
C ARG A 288 -5.01 27.93 -22.10
N SER A 289 -5.18 29.23 -21.82
CA SER A 289 -4.67 29.80 -20.59
C SER A 289 -5.37 29.17 -19.37
N PRO A 290 -4.61 28.79 -18.32
CA PRO A 290 -5.17 28.52 -17.00
C PRO A 290 -5.97 29.74 -16.51
N GLN A 291 -7.06 29.48 -15.79
CA GLN A 291 -7.94 30.53 -15.25
C GLN A 291 -7.73 30.73 -13.76
N SER A 292 -7.17 29.74 -13.06
CA SER A 292 -6.75 29.91 -11.68
C SER A 292 -5.55 30.88 -11.63
N THR A 293 -5.70 32.01 -10.93
CA THR A 293 -4.64 33.00 -10.79
C THR A 293 -3.91 32.95 -9.44
N HIS A 294 -4.26 32.00 -8.56
CA HIS A 294 -3.35 31.30 -7.64
C HIS A 294 -4.13 30.44 -6.63
N GLU A 295 -5.36 30.81 -6.25
CA GLU A 295 -6.17 30.03 -5.29
C GLU A 295 -7.68 30.25 -5.51
N LEU A 296 -8.30 29.54 -6.46
CA LEU A 296 -9.76 29.58 -6.55
C LEU A 296 -10.32 28.69 -5.42
N ARG A 297 -10.98 29.30 -4.42
CA ARG A 297 -11.49 28.60 -3.23
C ARG A 297 -10.39 27.94 -2.38
N GLY A 298 -9.19 28.51 -2.35
CA GLY A 298 -8.04 27.92 -1.63
C GLY A 298 -7.38 26.75 -2.37
N LEU A 299 -7.81 26.44 -3.61
CA LEU A 299 -7.21 25.41 -4.45
C LEU A 299 -6.26 26.02 -5.47
N SER A 300 -5.05 25.47 -5.54
CA SER A 300 -4.07 25.78 -6.57
C SER A 300 -4.46 25.12 -7.89
N GLY A 301 -4.44 25.82 -9.02
CA GLY A 301 -4.66 25.19 -10.34
C GLY A 301 -3.36 24.91 -11.10
N PHE A 302 -3.44 24.78 -12.42
CA PHE A 302 -2.36 24.22 -13.25
C PHE A 302 -1.11 25.10 -13.35
N SER A 303 -1.21 26.40 -13.05
CA SER A 303 -0.06 27.32 -13.07
C SER A 303 0.71 27.37 -11.77
N ALA A 304 0.10 26.91 -10.67
CA ALA A 304 0.72 26.96 -9.36
C ALA A 304 1.75 25.83 -9.22
N PRO A 305 2.89 26.06 -8.52
CA PRO A 305 3.90 25.04 -8.32
C PRO A 305 3.33 23.83 -7.56
N CYS A 306 4.01 22.70 -7.70
CA CYS A 306 3.88 21.53 -6.84
C CYS A 306 4.22 21.93 -5.39
N HIS A 307 3.78 21.14 -4.41
CA HIS A 307 4.06 21.38 -2.98
C HIS A 307 5.58 21.38 -2.67
N CYS A 308 6.40 20.67 -3.47
CA CYS A 308 7.86 20.75 -3.41
C CYS A 308 8.43 22.03 -4.06
N GLU A 309 7.59 23.03 -4.31
CA GLU A 309 7.90 24.35 -4.87
C GLU A 309 8.39 24.37 -6.32
N ARG A 310 8.43 23.20 -6.99
CA ARG A 310 8.82 23.06 -8.40
C ARG A 310 7.60 23.04 -9.32
N ALA A 311 7.79 23.33 -10.61
CA ALA A 311 6.70 23.37 -11.59
C ALA A 311 6.81 22.21 -12.61
N GLY A 312 5.70 21.92 -13.29
CA GLY A 312 5.67 20.95 -14.39
C GLY A 312 5.60 19.48 -13.96
N HIS A 313 5.40 19.24 -12.66
CA HIS A 313 5.17 17.91 -12.11
C HIS A 313 3.78 17.37 -12.48
N ILE A 314 3.62 16.05 -12.49
CA ILE A 314 2.32 15.40 -12.74
C ILE A 314 1.27 15.89 -11.73
N ASP A 315 1.65 16.07 -10.48
CA ASP A 315 0.79 16.60 -9.41
C ASP A 315 0.23 17.99 -9.70
N CYS A 316 0.88 18.79 -10.55
CA CYS A 316 0.36 20.09 -10.96
C CYS A 316 -0.87 19.98 -11.87
N TYR A 317 -1.16 18.79 -12.42
CA TYR A 317 -2.16 18.60 -13.48
C TYR A 317 -3.14 17.46 -13.21
N ALA A 318 -2.66 16.33 -12.69
CA ALA A 318 -3.37 15.04 -12.75
C ALA A 318 -4.32 14.79 -11.57
N VAL A 319 -4.22 15.57 -10.50
CA VAL A 319 -4.96 15.33 -9.24
C VAL A 319 -6.29 16.09 -9.22
N PRO A 320 -7.33 15.57 -8.54
CA PRO A 320 -8.64 16.18 -8.44
C PRO A 320 -8.63 17.66 -8.02
N ALA A 321 -7.83 18.03 -7.01
CA ALA A 321 -7.75 19.39 -6.50
C ALA A 321 -7.31 20.40 -7.59
N ARG A 322 -6.33 20.02 -8.42
CA ARG A 322 -5.82 20.87 -9.53
C ARG A 322 -6.82 20.98 -10.66
N ILE A 323 -7.47 19.86 -11.01
CA ILE A 323 -8.49 19.83 -12.07
C ILE A 323 -9.69 20.70 -11.67
N LEU A 324 -10.18 20.57 -10.43
CA LEU A 324 -11.31 21.34 -9.92
C LEU A 324 -11.02 22.85 -9.92
N ALA A 325 -9.81 23.26 -9.54
CA ALA A 325 -9.40 24.66 -9.56
C ALA A 325 -9.48 25.31 -10.95
N GLU A 326 -9.46 24.52 -12.03
CA GLU A 326 -9.60 24.99 -13.40
C GLU A 326 -11.05 24.98 -13.92
N VAL A 327 -12.03 24.54 -13.12
CA VAL A 327 -13.46 24.46 -13.48
C VAL A 327 -14.27 25.37 -12.54
N PRO A 328 -14.26 26.70 -12.76
CA PRO A 328 -14.84 27.65 -11.80
C PRO A 328 -16.35 27.50 -11.60
N GLU A 329 -17.05 26.94 -12.59
CA GLU A 329 -18.49 26.71 -12.54
C GLU A 329 -18.87 25.56 -11.60
N ALA A 330 -17.96 24.63 -11.30
CA ALA A 330 -18.22 23.50 -10.43
C ALA A 330 -17.97 23.85 -8.95
N THR A 331 -18.77 23.28 -8.07
CA THR A 331 -18.64 23.43 -6.62
C THR A 331 -17.93 22.28 -5.93
N SER A 332 -17.87 21.12 -6.58
CA SER A 332 -17.15 19.93 -6.14
C SER A 332 -16.52 19.21 -7.33
N PHE A 333 -15.56 18.33 -7.06
CA PHE A 333 -14.92 17.52 -8.09
C PHE A 333 -15.91 16.54 -8.74
N ALA A 334 -16.77 15.90 -7.94
CA ALA A 334 -17.86 15.06 -8.43
C ALA A 334 -18.83 15.79 -9.38
N GLU A 335 -19.11 17.07 -9.13
CA GLU A 335 -19.89 17.91 -10.06
C GLU A 335 -19.12 18.13 -11.37
N ALA A 336 -17.86 18.55 -11.27
CA ALA A 336 -17.00 18.79 -12.43
C ALA A 336 -16.86 17.54 -13.31
N ALA A 337 -16.71 16.36 -12.70
CA ALA A 337 -16.61 15.06 -13.36
C ALA A 337 -17.83 14.75 -14.23
N LYS A 338 -19.03 15.14 -13.78
CA LYS A 338 -20.32 14.91 -14.46
C LYS A 338 -20.68 15.98 -15.48
N MET A 339 -19.99 17.13 -15.50
CA MET A 339 -20.19 18.15 -16.52
C MET A 339 -19.90 17.61 -17.92
N ALA A 340 -20.48 18.20 -18.95
CA ALA A 340 -20.20 17.79 -20.33
C ALA A 340 -18.72 18.00 -20.66
N GLY A 341 -18.02 16.96 -21.13
CA GLY A 341 -16.64 17.04 -21.60
C GLY A 341 -16.51 17.78 -22.93
N ARG A 342 -17.52 17.67 -23.80
CA ARG A 342 -17.58 18.35 -25.10
C ARG A 342 -18.91 19.08 -25.29
N GLY A 343 -18.84 20.27 -25.90
CA GLY A 343 -20.02 21.04 -26.30
C GLY A 343 -20.68 20.49 -27.56
N LYS A 344 -21.82 21.08 -27.97
CA LYS A 344 -22.57 20.67 -29.18
C LYS A 344 -21.75 20.65 -30.48
N SER A 345 -20.67 21.43 -30.56
CA SER A 345 -19.76 21.49 -31.70
C SER A 345 -18.64 20.44 -31.66
N GLY A 346 -18.62 19.54 -30.67
CA GLY A 346 -17.57 18.53 -30.46
C GLY A 346 -16.27 19.07 -29.83
N LYS A 347 -16.17 20.39 -29.63
CA LYS A 347 -15.04 21.01 -28.94
C LYS A 347 -15.09 20.75 -27.44
N LEU A 348 -13.93 20.53 -26.83
CA LEU A 348 -13.79 20.39 -25.38
C LEU A 348 -14.39 21.60 -24.64
N THR A 349 -15.20 21.34 -23.62
CA THR A 349 -15.62 22.35 -22.65
C THR A 349 -14.44 22.74 -21.76
N ARG A 350 -14.65 23.57 -20.73
CA ARG A 350 -13.60 23.82 -19.73
C ARG A 350 -13.34 22.56 -18.91
N ALA A 351 -14.38 21.93 -18.38
CA ALA A 351 -14.29 20.67 -17.64
C ALA A 351 -13.58 19.57 -18.45
N GLY A 352 -14.05 19.26 -19.66
CA GLY A 352 -13.40 18.23 -20.48
C GLY A 352 -11.95 18.55 -20.82
N TRP A 353 -11.61 19.82 -21.04
CA TRP A 353 -10.22 20.24 -21.23
C TRP A 353 -9.38 20.00 -19.97
N SER A 354 -9.85 20.36 -18.78
CA SER A 354 -9.12 20.17 -17.52
C SER A 354 -8.86 18.69 -17.23
N PHE A 355 -9.87 17.84 -17.40
CA PHE A 355 -9.74 16.39 -17.24
C PHE A 355 -8.79 15.78 -18.28
N MET A 356 -8.89 16.18 -19.55
CA MET A 356 -7.95 15.73 -20.60
C MET A 356 -6.51 16.11 -20.27
N ILE A 357 -6.25 17.33 -19.78
CA ILE A 357 -4.90 17.77 -19.39
C ILE A 357 -4.35 16.90 -18.26
N GLY A 358 -5.16 16.62 -17.24
CA GLY A 358 -4.77 15.73 -16.14
C GLY A 358 -4.43 14.32 -16.62
N GLY A 359 -5.27 13.74 -17.49
CA GLY A 359 -5.02 12.41 -18.05
C GLY A 359 -3.77 12.35 -18.93
N GLN A 360 -3.50 13.38 -19.73
CA GLN A 360 -2.27 13.47 -20.54
C GLN A 360 -1.01 13.50 -19.66
N ALA A 361 -1.04 14.22 -18.54
CA ALA A 361 0.08 14.30 -17.60
C ALA A 361 0.33 12.94 -16.94
N LEU A 362 -0.73 12.32 -16.39
CA LEU A 362 -0.62 11.01 -15.76
C LEU A 362 -0.12 9.94 -16.74
N GLY A 363 -0.68 9.90 -17.97
CA GLY A 363 -0.27 8.92 -18.97
C GLY A 363 1.18 9.08 -19.46
N GLN A 364 1.72 10.31 -19.48
CA GLN A 364 3.15 10.53 -19.72
C GLN A 364 4.04 9.94 -18.61
N GLY A 365 3.61 10.07 -17.35
CA GLY A 365 4.31 9.46 -16.22
C GLY A 365 4.29 7.94 -16.25
N ILE A 366 3.11 7.36 -16.47
CA ILE A 366 2.94 5.91 -16.62
C ILE A 366 3.81 5.38 -17.77
N ALA A 367 3.82 6.05 -18.93
CA ALA A 367 4.70 5.69 -20.04
C ALA A 367 6.18 5.71 -19.65
N SER A 368 6.61 6.69 -18.84
CA SER A 368 7.99 6.79 -18.35
C SER A 368 8.33 5.61 -17.45
N ILE A 369 7.44 5.22 -16.54
CA ILE A 369 7.61 4.01 -15.70
C ILE A 369 7.72 2.76 -16.57
N ILE A 370 6.82 2.60 -17.56
CA ILE A 370 6.84 1.47 -18.50
C ILE A 370 8.18 1.39 -19.23
N ASN A 371 8.68 2.51 -19.74
CA ASN A 371 9.93 2.55 -20.51
C ASN A 371 11.17 2.23 -19.67
N VAL A 372 11.18 2.59 -18.38
CA VAL A 372 12.33 2.40 -17.49
C VAL A 372 12.31 1.04 -16.81
N VAL A 373 11.15 0.63 -16.29
CA VAL A 373 11.01 -0.56 -15.44
C VAL A 373 10.55 -1.78 -16.23
N ASN A 374 9.79 -1.59 -17.31
CA ASN A 374 9.16 -2.66 -18.09
C ASN A 374 8.40 -3.68 -17.21
N PRO A 375 7.41 -3.23 -16.42
CA PRO A 375 6.66 -4.13 -15.55
C PRO A 375 5.81 -5.11 -16.37
N SER A 376 5.42 -6.24 -15.77
CA SER A 376 4.42 -7.14 -16.35
C SER A 376 3.05 -6.46 -16.43
N ARG A 377 2.72 -5.62 -15.44
CA ARG A 377 1.46 -4.89 -15.32
C ARG A 377 1.64 -3.56 -14.56
N VAL A 378 0.82 -2.59 -14.91
CA VAL A 378 0.62 -1.32 -14.23
C VAL A 378 -0.78 -1.35 -13.62
N VAL A 379 -0.88 -1.13 -12.32
CA VAL A 379 -2.15 -0.96 -11.61
C VAL A 379 -2.34 0.53 -11.35
N LEU A 380 -3.39 1.08 -11.96
CA LEU A 380 -3.77 2.47 -11.78
C LEU A 380 -4.94 2.55 -10.80
N ILE A 381 -4.69 3.08 -9.61
CA ILE A 381 -5.71 3.30 -8.58
C ILE A 381 -6.24 4.72 -8.73
N LEU A 382 -7.55 4.86 -8.95
CA LEU A 382 -8.21 6.15 -9.17
C LEU A 382 -9.35 6.39 -8.18
N PRO A 383 -9.59 7.65 -7.78
CA PRO A 383 -10.81 8.01 -7.10
C PRO A 383 -12.00 7.81 -8.04
N SER A 384 -13.14 7.41 -7.48
CA SER A 384 -14.37 7.13 -8.24
C SER A 384 -14.84 8.28 -9.14
N ASP A 385 -14.56 9.53 -8.78
CA ASP A 385 -14.90 10.68 -9.62
C ASP A 385 -14.02 10.84 -10.87
N LEU A 386 -12.80 10.27 -10.90
CA LEU A 386 -11.94 10.24 -12.08
C LEU A 386 -12.30 9.08 -13.04
N ALA A 387 -12.89 8.01 -12.51
CA ALA A 387 -13.30 6.83 -13.26
C ALA A 387 -14.71 6.34 -12.87
N PRO A 388 -15.76 7.18 -12.99
CA PRO A 388 -17.09 6.83 -12.51
C PRO A 388 -17.73 5.74 -13.36
N GLU A 389 -18.09 4.61 -12.75
CA GLU A 389 -18.72 3.46 -13.44
C GLU A 389 -19.99 3.85 -14.21
N ASN A 390 -20.74 4.84 -13.70
CA ASN A 390 -22.01 5.29 -14.25
C ASN A 390 -21.95 6.74 -14.78
N ALA A 391 -20.80 7.20 -15.27
CA ALA A 391 -20.71 8.52 -15.88
C ALA A 391 -21.70 8.65 -17.05
N PRO A 392 -22.41 9.80 -17.17
CA PRO A 392 -23.13 10.12 -18.39
C PRO A 392 -22.20 10.04 -19.61
N ALA A 393 -22.71 9.51 -20.74
CA ALA A 393 -21.96 9.51 -21.98
C ALA A 393 -21.50 10.94 -22.33
N GLY A 394 -20.20 11.13 -22.56
CA GLY A 394 -19.61 12.44 -22.84
C GLY A 394 -19.38 13.32 -21.61
N ALA A 395 -19.39 12.76 -20.40
CA ALA A 395 -18.96 13.44 -19.18
C ALA A 395 -17.46 13.81 -19.24
N ALA A 396 -17.06 14.84 -18.49
CA ALA A 396 -15.68 15.32 -18.46
C ALA A 396 -14.69 14.26 -17.94
N ALA A 397 -15.09 13.45 -16.97
CA ALA A 397 -14.27 12.35 -16.44
C ALA A 397 -13.82 11.37 -17.53
N ALA A 398 -14.65 11.12 -18.55
CA ALA A 398 -14.29 10.23 -19.67
C ALA A 398 -13.08 10.74 -20.48
N GLU A 399 -12.88 12.05 -20.55
CA GLU A 399 -11.73 12.63 -21.24
C GLU A 399 -10.41 12.38 -20.49
N TYR A 400 -10.45 12.13 -19.18
CA TYR A 400 -9.26 11.83 -18.39
C TYR A 400 -8.69 10.46 -18.75
N LEU A 401 -9.50 9.40 -18.60
CA LEU A 401 -9.05 8.03 -18.89
C LEU A 401 -8.65 7.86 -20.35
N GLN A 402 -9.44 8.41 -21.27
CA GLN A 402 -9.09 8.41 -22.69
C GLN A 402 -7.72 9.07 -22.92
N ALA A 403 -7.46 10.21 -22.28
CA ALA A 403 -6.18 10.89 -22.40
C ALA A 403 -5.02 10.11 -21.75
N VAL A 404 -5.25 9.39 -20.65
CA VAL A 404 -4.25 8.49 -20.05
C VAL A 404 -3.86 7.41 -21.05
N GLU A 405 -4.85 6.69 -21.59
CA GLU A 405 -4.62 5.60 -22.54
C GLU A 405 -3.90 6.09 -23.82
N GLU A 406 -4.33 7.23 -24.37
CA GLU A 406 -3.72 7.84 -25.54
C GLU A 406 -2.26 8.26 -25.27
N ALA A 407 -1.99 8.86 -24.11
CA ALA A 407 -0.64 9.28 -23.73
C ALA A 407 0.27 8.06 -23.46
N VAL A 408 -0.19 7.06 -22.70
CA VAL A 408 0.55 5.81 -22.50
C VAL A 408 0.90 5.17 -23.85
N THR A 409 -0.08 5.09 -24.73
CA THR A 409 0.05 4.54 -26.08
C THR A 409 1.05 5.31 -26.95
N LYS A 410 1.11 6.63 -26.81
CA LYS A 410 1.94 7.51 -27.62
C LYS A 410 3.39 7.54 -27.14
N TYR A 411 3.60 7.54 -25.82
CA TYR A 411 4.90 7.79 -25.20
C TYR A 411 5.62 6.51 -24.74
N SER A 412 4.94 5.37 -24.70
CA SER A 412 5.59 4.07 -24.45
C SER A 412 6.35 3.58 -25.68
N PHE A 413 7.50 2.94 -25.47
CA PHE A 413 8.25 2.25 -26.52
C PHE A 413 7.42 1.12 -27.14
N SER A 414 7.69 0.78 -28.41
CA SER A 414 6.75 0.02 -29.27
C SER A 414 6.22 -1.28 -28.67
N SER A 415 7.04 -2.06 -27.96
CA SER A 415 6.58 -3.29 -27.29
C SER A 415 5.67 -3.04 -26.08
N GLY A 416 5.88 -1.95 -25.34
CA GLY A 416 4.98 -1.54 -24.25
C GLY A 416 3.67 -0.95 -24.79
N ALA A 417 3.75 -0.14 -25.85
CA ALA A 417 2.57 0.39 -26.53
C ALA A 417 1.75 -0.70 -27.24
N GLU A 418 2.39 -1.70 -27.85
CA GLU A 418 1.72 -2.84 -28.48
C GLU A 418 0.99 -3.70 -27.45
N ARG A 419 1.61 -3.98 -26.30
CA ARG A 419 0.96 -4.69 -25.19
C ARG A 419 -0.23 -3.90 -24.65
N ALA A 420 -0.08 -2.60 -24.41
CA ALA A 420 -1.19 -1.75 -23.99
C ALA A 420 -2.34 -1.73 -25.01
N ARG A 421 -2.05 -1.69 -26.32
CA ARG A 421 -3.07 -1.69 -27.41
C ARG A 421 -3.72 -3.04 -27.64
N ALA A 422 -3.02 -4.15 -27.39
CA ALA A 422 -3.49 -5.50 -27.72
C ALA A 422 -4.56 -6.03 -26.75
N GLY A 423 -5.05 -5.21 -25.83
CA GLY A 423 -5.94 -5.66 -24.75
C GLY A 423 -5.22 -6.61 -23.79
N SER A 424 -3.90 -6.53 -23.68
CA SER A 424 -3.21 -7.19 -22.58
C SER A 424 -3.57 -6.44 -21.30
N ASP A 425 -3.74 -7.17 -20.19
CA ASP A 425 -3.97 -6.64 -18.84
C ASP A 425 -2.77 -5.81 -18.31
N MET A 426 -2.00 -5.15 -19.19
CA MET A 426 -0.82 -4.38 -18.83
C MET A 426 -1.18 -3.08 -18.11
N LEU A 427 -2.34 -2.48 -18.35
CA LEU A 427 -2.84 -1.36 -17.55
C LEU A 427 -4.21 -1.75 -17.00
N THR A 428 -4.27 -2.05 -15.70
CA THR A 428 -5.52 -2.35 -15.00
C THR A 428 -5.91 -1.19 -14.12
N ILE A 429 -7.18 -0.82 -14.13
CA ILE A 429 -7.71 0.29 -13.32
C ILE A 429 -8.46 -0.29 -12.13
N ASP A 430 -8.09 0.12 -10.92
CA ASP A 430 -8.85 -0.13 -9.69
C ASP A 430 -9.46 1.20 -9.25
N VAL A 431 -10.77 1.22 -9.03
CA VAL A 431 -11.49 2.44 -8.67
C VAL A 431 -11.91 2.30 -7.22
N LEU A 432 -11.46 3.23 -6.38
CA LEU A 432 -11.76 3.23 -4.95
C LEU A 432 -12.41 4.56 -4.57
N ASP A 433 -13.50 4.52 -3.82
CA ASP A 433 -14.03 5.69 -3.14
C ASP A 433 -13.20 6.04 -1.89
N GLU A 434 -13.50 7.18 -1.26
CA GLU A 434 -12.73 7.66 -0.11
C GLU A 434 -12.74 6.67 1.07
N SER A 435 -13.88 6.03 1.33
CA SER A 435 -13.99 5.04 2.41
C SER A 435 -13.21 3.77 2.09
N GLU A 436 -13.25 3.33 0.83
CA GLU A 436 -12.49 2.18 0.35
C GLU A 436 -10.99 2.43 0.38
N VAL A 437 -10.52 3.63 0.03
CA VAL A 437 -9.10 4.02 0.16
C VAL A 437 -8.67 4.00 1.63
N ARG A 438 -9.54 4.48 2.54
CA ARG A 438 -9.24 4.51 3.98
C ARG A 438 -9.07 3.10 4.54
N LEU A 439 -10.04 2.24 4.28
CA LEU A 439 -10.02 0.85 4.71
C LEU A 439 -8.90 0.06 4.04
N ALA A 440 -8.66 0.28 2.75
CA ALA A 440 -7.57 -0.35 2.02
C ALA A 440 -6.21 0.03 2.60
N GLY A 441 -5.98 1.30 2.97
CA GLY A 441 -4.74 1.73 3.62
C GLY A 441 -4.53 1.02 4.96
N ALA A 442 -5.55 1.04 5.84
CA ALA A 442 -5.47 0.42 7.16
C ALA A 442 -5.22 -1.10 7.08
N THR A 443 -6.00 -1.82 6.26
CA THR A 443 -5.83 -3.27 6.05
C THR A 443 -4.48 -3.61 5.42
N SER A 444 -4.01 -2.81 4.45
CA SER A 444 -2.70 -2.99 3.83
C SER A 444 -1.56 -2.81 4.83
N ALA A 445 -1.67 -1.84 5.74
CA ALA A 445 -0.69 -1.61 6.79
C ALA A 445 -0.60 -2.81 7.75
N ALA A 446 -1.74 -3.38 8.15
CA ALA A 446 -1.76 -4.59 8.98
C ALA A 446 -1.03 -5.76 8.29
N VAL A 447 -1.30 -5.99 6.99
CA VAL A 447 -0.60 -7.01 6.20
C VAL A 447 0.90 -6.68 6.08
N ARG A 448 1.25 -5.41 5.90
CA ARG A 448 2.65 -4.94 5.85
C ARG A 448 3.41 -5.25 7.14
N ALA A 449 2.77 -5.07 8.30
CA ALA A 449 3.36 -5.42 9.58
C ALA A 449 3.68 -6.92 9.67
N PHE A 450 2.78 -7.77 9.19
CA PHE A 450 3.01 -9.21 9.14
C PHE A 450 4.09 -9.63 8.12
N ASP A 451 4.08 -9.04 6.93
CA ASP A 451 5.13 -9.24 5.92
C ASP A 451 6.52 -8.83 6.45
N THR A 452 6.58 -7.79 7.29
CA THR A 452 7.81 -7.36 7.96
C THR A 452 8.30 -8.40 8.97
N PHE A 453 7.42 -8.97 9.80
CA PHE A 453 7.78 -10.09 10.69
C PHE A 453 8.37 -11.28 9.91
N ILE A 454 7.73 -11.65 8.80
CA ILE A 454 8.22 -12.74 7.93
C ILE A 454 9.56 -12.38 7.28
N SER A 455 9.74 -11.14 6.84
CA SER A 455 10.98 -10.66 6.23
C SER A 455 12.13 -10.62 7.23
N HIS A 456 11.86 -10.19 8.45
CA HIS A 456 12.79 -10.23 9.58
C HIS A 456 13.22 -11.66 9.90
N ALA A 457 12.29 -12.61 9.92
CA ALA A 457 12.61 -14.04 10.08
C ALA A 457 13.49 -14.62 8.96
N ARG A 458 13.58 -13.95 7.81
CA ARG A 458 14.47 -14.31 6.68
C ARG A 458 15.80 -13.58 6.70
N GLY A 459 16.01 -12.62 7.62
CA GLY A 459 17.13 -11.68 7.59
C GLY A 459 17.13 -10.82 6.32
N ARG A 460 15.94 -10.37 5.92
CA ARG A 460 15.69 -9.57 4.70
C ARG A 460 14.95 -8.28 4.98
N ASP A 461 14.57 -8.04 6.23
CA ASP A 461 14.24 -6.71 6.67
C ASP A 461 15.42 -5.79 6.34
N GLU A 462 15.14 -4.60 5.82
CA GLU A 462 16.12 -3.63 5.27
C GLU A 462 17.10 -3.08 6.32
N CYS A 463 17.09 -3.66 7.53
CA CYS A 463 18.03 -3.45 8.60
C CYS A 463 19.39 -3.99 8.16
N SER A 464 20.26 -3.07 7.74
CA SER A 464 21.66 -3.36 7.51
C SER A 464 22.23 -4.14 8.70
N VAL A 465 22.44 -5.45 8.51
CA VAL A 465 23.59 -6.09 9.12
C VAL A 465 24.75 -5.24 8.66
N ASP A 466 25.39 -4.54 9.59
CA ASP A 466 26.61 -3.78 9.36
C ASP A 466 27.61 -4.74 8.68
N LEU A 467 27.67 -4.68 7.34
CA LEU A 467 28.63 -5.45 6.54
C LEU A 467 30.00 -4.81 6.70
N GLY A 468 30.44 -4.50 7.93
CA GLY A 468 31.80 -4.11 8.29
C GLY A 468 32.52 -3.26 7.23
N LEU A 469 31.84 -2.27 6.65
CA LEU A 469 32.38 -1.48 5.54
C LEU A 469 33.35 -0.40 6.01
N ALA A 470 33.72 -0.42 7.29
CA ALA A 470 34.84 0.34 7.85
C ALA A 470 36.21 -0.02 7.21
N ALA A 471 36.31 -1.10 6.42
CA ALA A 471 37.56 -1.51 5.78
C ALA A 471 37.80 -0.99 4.35
N VAL A 472 36.85 -0.29 3.69
CA VAL A 472 37.00 0.07 2.25
C VAL A 472 37.34 1.56 2.01
N ARG A 473 37.44 2.40 3.04
CA ARG A 473 37.86 3.82 2.88
C ARG A 473 39.39 4.04 2.77
N SER A 474 40.14 3.13 2.14
CA SER A 474 41.59 3.34 1.90
C SER A 474 42.09 3.10 0.48
N ILE A 475 41.22 3.07 -0.53
CA ILE A 475 41.67 3.14 -1.93
C ILE A 475 40.72 4.05 -2.74
N ALA A 476 40.96 5.36 -2.65
CA ALA A 476 40.83 6.36 -3.73
C ALA A 476 41.30 7.71 -3.20
#